data_AF-A0A4W5JKW9-F1
#
_entry.id   AF-A0A4W5JKW9-F1
#
_cell.length_a   1.000
_cell.length_b   1.000
_cell.length_c   1.000
_cell.angle_alpha   90.00
_cell.angle_beta   90.00
_cell.angle_gamma   90.00
#
_symmetry.space_group_name_H-M   'P 1'
#
loop_
_entity.id
_entity.type
_entity.pdbx_description
1 polymer ?
#
loop_
_entity_poly.entity_id
_entity_poly.type
_entity_poly.pdbx_seq_one_letter_code
_entity_poly.pdbx_strand_id
1 'polypeptide(L)'
;MNHSCSPNVIITYKGTVAEVRAVQDVQPGDEVFNSYIDLLYPTSCPSRLRDSYFFTWYTQPDEIRSLKSFFHFLFDLYLTSVHYPAYSLNVASMYLKLGRLYLGLERKTQGVKALKKAIAIMEVAHGKDHHYVTEVKREVEELK
;
A
#
# COMPACT_ATOMS: atom_id res chain seq x y z
N MET A 1 1.29 16.53 9.80
CA MET A 1 1.62 15.09 9.90
C MET A 1 3.03 14.94 9.40
N ASN A 2 3.92 14.36 10.20
CA ASN A 2 5.32 14.17 9.84
C ASN A 2 5.54 12.88 9.04
N HIS A 3 6.77 12.70 8.53
CA HIS A 3 7.16 11.52 7.78
C HIS A 3 7.50 10.33 8.67
N SER A 4 7.06 9.14 8.29
CA SER A 4 7.66 7.87 8.73
C SER A 4 7.67 6.86 7.59
N CYS A 5 8.71 6.04 7.51
CA CYS A 5 8.72 4.88 6.60
C CYS A 5 7.81 3.73 7.07
N SER A 6 7.33 3.79 8.31
CA SER A 6 6.27 2.94 8.86
C SER A 6 5.15 3.83 9.39
N PRO A 7 4.31 4.38 8.49
CA PRO A 7 3.28 5.34 8.87
C PRO A 7 2.10 4.66 9.59
N ASN A 8 1.50 5.37 10.54
CA ASN A 8 0.30 4.92 11.26
C ASN A 8 -1.01 5.42 10.61
N VAL A 9 -0.93 6.32 9.62
CA VAL A 9 -2.06 6.76 8.80
C VAL A 9 -1.77 6.68 7.31
N ILE A 10 -2.83 6.54 6.52
CA ILE A 10 -2.81 6.70 5.05
C ILE A 10 -3.72 7.85 4.67
N ILE A 11 -3.26 8.65 3.70
CA ILE A 11 -4.06 9.71 3.06
C ILE A 11 -4.61 9.18 1.74
N THR A 12 -5.92 9.29 1.55
CA THR A 12 -6.61 9.04 0.28
C THR A 12 -7.43 10.24 -0.15
N TYR A 13 -7.98 10.22 -1.36
CA TYR A 13 -8.72 11.34 -1.92
C TYR A 13 -10.09 10.91 -2.44
N LYS A 14 -11.15 11.61 -1.99
CA LYS A 14 -12.50 11.59 -2.56
C LYS A 14 -12.71 12.90 -3.33
N GLY A 15 -12.42 12.88 -4.64
CA GLY A 15 -12.38 14.09 -5.45
C GLY A 15 -11.26 15.02 -4.97
N THR A 16 -11.61 16.24 -4.54
CA THR A 16 -10.67 17.21 -3.99
C THR A 16 -10.51 17.14 -2.47
N VAL A 17 -11.25 16.26 -1.80
CA VAL A 17 -11.20 16.09 -0.34
C VAL A 17 -10.20 15.01 0.03
N ALA A 18 -9.22 15.36 0.85
CA ALA A 18 -8.30 14.40 1.45
C ALA A 18 -8.94 13.73 2.68
N GLU A 19 -8.95 12.41 2.72
CA GLU A 19 -9.35 11.62 3.89
C GLU A 19 -8.12 10.98 4.52
N VAL A 20 -7.99 11.09 5.85
CA VAL A 20 -6.90 10.48 6.62
C VAL A 20 -7.48 9.35 7.45
N ARG A 21 -6.94 8.14 7.32
CA ARG A 21 -7.39 6.96 8.06
C ARG A 21 -6.24 6.27 8.76
N ALA A 22 -6.48 5.83 10.00
CA ALA A 22 -5.53 5.03 10.75
C ALA A 22 -5.37 3.64 10.12
N VAL A 23 -4.12 3.19 10.01
CA VAL A 23 -3.75 1.84 9.55
C VAL A 23 -3.00 1.04 10.61
N GLN A 24 -2.75 1.67 11.75
CA GLN A 24 -2.24 1.09 13.00
C GLN A 24 -3.02 1.69 14.15
N ASP A 25 -2.98 1.07 15.33
CA ASP A 25 -3.58 1.66 16.53
C ASP A 25 -2.83 2.94 16.90
N VAL A 26 -3.58 3.98 17.28
CA VAL A 26 -3.05 5.29 17.68
C VAL A 26 -3.63 5.66 19.03
N GLN A 27 -2.77 5.82 20.04
CA GLN A 27 -3.17 6.16 21.41
C GLN A 27 -3.14 7.68 21.64
N PRO A 28 -3.87 8.20 22.65
CA PRO A 28 -3.79 9.61 23.02
C PRO A 28 -2.36 10.03 23.36
N GLY A 29 -1.85 11.04 22.64
CA GLY A 29 -0.47 11.53 22.80
C GLY A 29 0.51 10.98 21.75
N ASP A 30 0.13 9.96 20.97
CA ASP A 30 0.94 9.48 19.85
C ASP A 30 0.96 10.50 18.71
N GLU A 31 2.11 10.59 18.05
CA GLU A 31 2.25 11.42 16.84
C GLU A 31 1.69 10.70 15.61
N VAL A 32 1.03 11.47 14.74
CA VAL A 32 0.45 10.98 13.49
C VAL A 32 1.44 11.13 12.35
N PHE A 33 1.85 10.00 11.77
CA PHE A 33 2.82 9.89 10.69
C PHE A 33 2.21 9.38 9.39
N ASN A 34 2.49 10.08 8.30
CA ASN A 34 2.23 9.63 6.93
C ASN A 34 3.57 9.34 6.22
N SER A 35 3.57 8.54 5.16
CA SER A 35 4.72 8.47 4.26
C SER A 35 4.64 9.57 3.19
N TYR A 36 5.74 10.26 2.95
CA TYR A 36 5.87 11.32 1.93
C TYR A 36 6.39 10.77 0.61
N ILE A 37 6.89 9.53 0.65
CA ILE A 37 7.56 8.88 -0.47
C ILE A 37 6.94 7.50 -0.68
N ASP A 38 7.15 6.97 -1.88
CA ASP A 38 6.86 5.57 -2.16
C ASP A 38 7.80 4.66 -1.35
N LEU A 39 7.22 3.72 -0.58
CA LEU A 39 7.92 2.75 0.25
C LEU A 39 8.45 1.53 -0.52
N LEU A 40 8.25 1.44 -1.85
CA LEU A 40 8.81 0.39 -2.72
C LEU A 40 10.33 0.24 -2.58
N TYR A 41 11.04 1.35 -2.37
CA TYR A 41 12.50 1.40 -2.40
C TYR A 41 13.08 1.95 -1.09
N PRO A 42 13.08 1.17 0.01
CA PRO A 42 13.51 1.64 1.33
C PRO A 42 15.01 2.02 1.38
N THR A 43 15.84 1.46 0.50
CA THR A 43 17.28 1.76 0.43
C THR A 43 17.59 3.15 -0.13
N SER A 44 16.68 3.74 -0.91
CA SER A 44 16.83 5.11 -1.46
C SER A 44 16.03 6.16 -0.69
N CYS A 45 15.38 5.77 0.43
CA CYS A 45 14.60 6.68 1.25
C CYS A 45 15.42 7.90 1.76
N PRO A 46 16.63 7.74 2.32
CA PRO A 46 17.38 8.87 2.86
C PRO A 46 17.76 9.94 1.81
N SER A 47 18.09 9.54 0.58
CA SER A 47 18.41 10.50 -0.49
C SER A 47 17.15 11.23 -0.95
N ARG A 48 16.06 10.52 -1.22
CA ARG A 48 14.79 11.14 -1.66
C ARG A 48 14.25 12.15 -0.65
N LEU A 49 14.29 11.83 0.63
CA LEU A 49 13.85 12.75 1.68
C LEU A 49 14.75 13.98 1.79
N ARG A 50 16.07 13.77 1.69
CA ARG A 50 17.03 14.88 1.73
C ARG A 50 16.84 15.81 0.54
N ASP A 51 16.69 15.27 -0.66
CA ASP A 51 16.65 16.05 -1.90
C ASP A 51 15.32 16.81 -2.06
N SER A 52 14.20 16.21 -1.63
CA SER A 52 12.86 16.81 -1.81
C SER A 52 12.36 17.57 -0.58
N TYR A 53 12.75 17.14 0.62
CA TYR A 53 12.21 17.66 1.88
C TYR A 53 13.28 18.21 2.83
N PHE A 54 14.56 18.19 2.44
CA PHE A 54 15.67 18.81 3.18
C PHE A 54 15.91 18.25 4.59
N PHE A 55 15.41 17.05 4.88
CA PHE A 55 15.68 16.34 6.13
C PHE A 55 16.04 14.87 5.86
N THR A 56 16.71 14.24 6.82
CA THR A 56 16.95 12.80 6.81
C THR A 56 16.15 12.11 7.89
N TRP A 57 15.44 11.07 7.50
CA TRP A 57 14.79 10.17 8.44
C TRP A 57 15.68 8.97 8.73
N TYR A 58 15.96 8.73 10.00
CA TYR A 58 16.65 7.53 10.45
C TYR A 58 15.60 6.57 11.02
N THR A 59 15.04 5.71 10.17
CA THR A 59 14.29 4.56 10.69
C THR A 59 15.24 3.65 11.47
N GLN A 60 14.80 3.21 12.65
CA GLN A 60 15.37 2.04 13.32
C GLN A 60 15.44 0.89 12.30
N PRO A 61 16.57 0.18 12.18
CA PRO A 61 16.66 -0.95 11.27
C PRO A 61 15.73 -2.07 11.77
N ASP A 62 14.63 -2.31 11.07
CA ASP A 62 14.03 -3.65 11.09
C ASP A 62 15.15 -4.63 10.70
N GLU A 63 15.36 -5.70 11.46
CA GLU A 63 16.45 -6.70 11.29
C GLU A 63 16.55 -7.28 9.85
N ILE A 64 15.57 -7.02 8.99
CA ILE A 64 15.45 -7.40 7.58
C ILE A 64 16.32 -6.52 6.65
N ARG A 65 17.54 -6.18 7.06
CA ARG A 65 18.53 -5.49 6.18
C ARG A 65 19.57 -6.45 5.58
N SER A 66 19.62 -7.71 6.04
CA SER A 66 20.68 -8.67 5.67
C SER A 66 20.49 -9.44 4.36
N LEU A 67 19.35 -9.36 3.66
CA LEU A 67 19.05 -10.25 2.51
C LEU A 67 18.58 -9.48 1.26
N LYS A 68 19.25 -8.36 0.91
CA LYS A 68 18.85 -7.51 -0.22
C LYS A 68 19.89 -7.42 -1.34
N SER A 69 20.40 -8.56 -1.77
CA SER A 69 21.02 -8.69 -3.09
C SER A 69 20.56 -10.01 -3.68
N PHE A 70 20.16 -9.99 -4.96
CA PHE A 70 19.61 -11.07 -5.79
C PHE A 70 18.08 -11.16 -5.93
N PHE A 71 17.66 -11.02 -7.20
CA PHE A 71 16.36 -11.32 -7.82
C PHE A 71 15.30 -10.21 -7.83
N HIS A 72 15.17 -9.58 -9.00
CA HIS A 72 14.42 -8.33 -9.23
C HIS A 72 13.05 -8.53 -9.91
N PHE A 73 12.54 -9.76 -10.06
CA PHE A 73 11.31 -9.98 -10.84
C PHE A 73 10.32 -11.01 -10.25
N LEU A 74 10.80 -12.05 -9.55
CA LEU A 74 9.93 -12.97 -8.78
C LEU A 74 9.69 -12.49 -7.34
N PHE A 75 10.45 -11.47 -6.91
CA PHE A 75 10.43 -10.96 -5.55
C PHE A 75 9.30 -9.97 -5.31
N ASP A 76 8.76 -9.27 -6.31
CA ASP A 76 7.75 -8.23 -6.08
C ASP A 76 6.48 -8.76 -5.38
N LEU A 77 6.05 -9.99 -5.68
CA LEU A 77 4.92 -10.62 -4.97
C LEU A 77 5.30 -11.09 -3.55
N TYR A 78 6.54 -11.54 -3.33
CA TYR A 78 7.03 -11.93 -2.00
C TYR A 78 7.29 -10.71 -1.10
N LEU A 79 7.85 -9.65 -1.69
CA LEU A 79 8.17 -8.36 -1.09
C LEU A 79 6.90 -7.66 -0.58
N THR A 80 5.76 -7.83 -1.25
CA THR A 80 4.46 -7.28 -0.80
C THR A 80 4.00 -7.79 0.56
N SER A 81 4.43 -8.99 0.97
CA SER A 81 4.09 -9.56 2.28
C SER A 81 5.12 -9.28 3.38
N VAL A 82 6.35 -8.92 3.00
CA VAL A 82 7.49 -8.80 3.92
C VAL A 82 7.95 -7.36 4.13
N HIS A 83 7.75 -6.45 3.17
CA HIS A 83 8.31 -5.09 3.22
C HIS A 83 7.29 -3.95 3.18
N TYR A 84 6.05 -4.25 2.86
CA TYR A 84 5.00 -3.24 2.97
C TYR A 84 4.35 -3.30 4.34
N PRO A 85 3.97 -2.14 4.91
CA PRO A 85 3.00 -2.13 6.00
C PRO A 85 1.78 -2.96 5.59
N ALA A 86 1.14 -3.62 6.57
CA ALA A 86 0.00 -4.51 6.34
C ALA A 86 -1.07 -3.88 5.42
N TYR A 87 -1.20 -2.55 5.45
CA TYR A 87 -1.99 -1.76 4.53
C TYR A 87 -1.11 -0.86 3.67
N SER A 88 -1.07 -1.11 2.36
CA SER A 88 -0.33 -0.30 1.39
C SER A 88 -1.14 -0.12 0.11
N LEU A 89 -1.35 1.13 -0.29
CA LEU A 89 -2.05 1.47 -1.54
C LEU A 89 -1.33 0.94 -2.77
N ASN A 90 0.00 0.82 -2.73
CA ASN A 90 0.78 0.25 -3.82
C ASN A 90 0.53 -1.25 -3.96
N VAL A 91 0.45 -1.97 -2.85
CA VAL A 91 0.08 -3.40 -2.83
C VAL A 91 -1.35 -3.59 -3.36
N ALA A 92 -2.29 -2.74 -2.94
CA ALA A 92 -3.65 -2.74 -3.47
C ALA A 92 -3.68 -2.52 -4.99
N SER A 93 -2.94 -1.52 -5.50
CA SER A 93 -2.82 -1.21 -6.93
C SER A 93 -2.23 -2.38 -7.72
N MET A 94 -1.23 -3.07 -7.19
CA MET A 94 -0.70 -4.30 -7.80
C MET A 94 -1.75 -5.41 -7.89
N TYR A 95 -2.49 -5.66 -6.81
CA TYR A 95 -3.56 -6.67 -6.83
C TYR A 95 -4.71 -6.31 -7.78
N LEU A 96 -5.06 -5.02 -7.93
CA LEU A 96 -6.04 -4.56 -8.92
C LEU A 96 -5.57 -4.87 -10.35
N LYS A 97 -4.32 -4.49 -10.67
CA LYS A 97 -3.73 -4.76 -12.00
C LYS A 97 -3.65 -6.25 -12.27
N LEU A 98 -3.16 -7.04 -11.32
CA LEU A 98 -3.04 -8.49 -11.43
C LEU A 98 -4.41 -9.16 -11.61
N GLY A 99 -5.41 -8.72 -10.83
CA GLY A 99 -6.77 -9.22 -10.94
C GLY A 99 -7.36 -9.00 -12.34
N ARG A 100 -7.28 -7.77 -12.85
CA ARG A 100 -7.76 -7.42 -14.19
C ARG A 100 -7.00 -8.11 -15.31
N LEU A 101 -5.68 -8.31 -15.16
CA LEU A 101 -4.89 -9.11 -16.11
C LEU A 101 -5.35 -10.57 -16.15
N TYR A 102 -5.60 -11.19 -14.99
CA TYR A 102 -6.14 -12.55 -14.97
C TYR A 102 -7.52 -12.64 -15.61
N LEU A 103 -8.37 -11.64 -15.42
CA LEU A 103 -9.68 -11.59 -16.09
C LEU A 103 -9.55 -11.47 -17.61
N GLY A 104 -8.64 -10.64 -18.10
CA GLY A 104 -8.35 -10.52 -19.54
C GLY A 104 -7.74 -11.80 -20.15
N LEU A 105 -7.09 -12.64 -19.35
CA LEU A 105 -6.60 -13.97 -19.72
C LEU A 105 -7.62 -15.10 -19.47
N GLU A 106 -8.89 -14.75 -19.22
CA GLU A 106 -10.00 -15.67 -18.93
C GLU A 106 -9.81 -16.54 -17.67
N ARG A 107 -8.84 -16.21 -16.81
CA ARG A 107 -8.56 -16.91 -15.54
C ARG A 107 -9.40 -16.32 -14.40
N LYS A 108 -10.72 -16.44 -14.52
CA LYS A 108 -11.71 -15.79 -13.62
C LYS A 108 -11.45 -16.04 -12.13
N THR A 109 -11.18 -17.28 -11.74
CA THR A 109 -10.96 -17.66 -10.33
C THR A 109 -9.74 -16.96 -9.72
N GLN A 110 -8.64 -16.85 -10.47
CA GLN A 110 -7.42 -16.16 -10.05
C GLN A 110 -7.64 -14.64 -10.02
N GLY A 111 -8.35 -14.10 -11.01
CA GLY A 111 -8.72 -12.69 -11.08
C GLY A 111 -9.53 -12.24 -9.88
N VAL A 112 -10.63 -12.94 -9.58
CA VAL A 112 -11.48 -12.66 -8.41
C VAL A 112 -10.70 -12.78 -7.10
N LYS A 113 -9.82 -13.78 -6.97
CA LYS A 113 -8.97 -13.95 -5.77
C LYS A 113 -8.03 -12.76 -5.57
N ALA A 114 -7.43 -12.23 -6.63
CA ALA A 114 -6.56 -11.06 -6.56
C ALA A 114 -7.36 -9.77 -6.26
N LEU A 115 -8.49 -9.56 -6.92
CA LEU A 115 -9.35 -8.39 -6.65
C LEU A 115 -9.85 -8.36 -5.21
N LYS A 116 -10.25 -9.49 -4.63
CA LYS A 116 -10.65 -9.58 -3.21
C LYS A 116 -9.53 -9.15 -2.25
N LYS A 117 -8.26 -9.46 -2.57
CA LYS A 117 -7.11 -8.99 -1.78
C LYS A 117 -6.93 -7.48 -1.89
N ALA A 118 -7.11 -6.90 -3.08
CA ALA A 118 -7.09 -5.44 -3.24
C ALA A 118 -8.19 -4.77 -2.42
N ILE A 119 -9.43 -5.29 -2.48
CA ILE A 119 -10.58 -4.76 -1.74
C ILE A 119 -10.29 -4.72 -0.24
N ALA A 120 -9.74 -5.80 0.34
CA ALA A 120 -9.42 -5.84 1.77
C ALA A 120 -8.49 -4.71 2.23
N ILE A 121 -7.47 -4.36 1.41
CA ILE A 121 -6.55 -3.26 1.72
C ILE A 121 -7.24 -1.90 1.52
N MET A 122 -7.99 -1.76 0.43
CA MET A 122 -8.65 -0.51 0.08
C MET A 122 -9.79 -0.16 1.05
N GLU A 123 -10.50 -1.14 1.62
CA GLU A 123 -11.53 -0.89 2.64
C GLU A 123 -10.97 -0.19 3.88
N VAL A 124 -9.73 -0.49 4.25
CA VAL A 124 -9.04 0.18 5.36
C VAL A 124 -8.50 1.54 4.92
N ALA A 125 -7.79 1.59 3.79
CA ALA A 125 -7.12 2.81 3.35
C ALA A 125 -8.07 3.90 2.82
N HIS A 126 -9.08 3.52 2.04
CA HIS A 126 -10.06 4.43 1.43
C HIS A 126 -11.38 4.49 2.21
N GLY A 127 -11.71 3.45 2.97
CA GLY A 127 -13.03 3.28 3.58
C GLY A 127 -13.95 2.37 2.78
N LYS A 128 -14.82 1.65 3.49
CA LYS A 128 -15.77 0.68 2.91
C LYS A 128 -16.78 1.31 1.94
N ASP A 129 -17.10 2.58 2.16
CA ASP A 129 -18.07 3.40 1.43
C ASP A 129 -17.44 4.15 0.24
N HIS A 130 -16.12 4.04 0.04
CA HIS A 130 -15.45 4.77 -1.03
C HIS A 130 -15.90 4.26 -2.41
N HIS A 131 -16.10 5.19 -3.36
CA HIS A 131 -16.57 4.88 -4.71
C HIS A 131 -15.75 3.77 -5.39
N TYR A 132 -14.42 3.91 -5.44
CA TYR A 132 -13.53 2.88 -5.99
C TYR A 132 -13.67 1.49 -5.32
N VAL A 133 -13.87 1.44 -4.01
CA VAL A 133 -14.05 0.16 -3.30
C VAL A 133 -15.38 -0.48 -3.72
N THR A 134 -16.42 0.34 -3.84
CA THR A 134 -17.76 -0.11 -4.25
C THR A 134 -17.76 -0.61 -5.69
N GLU A 135 -17.06 0.09 -6.59
CA GLU A 135 -16.93 -0.29 -8.00
C GLU A 135 -16.22 -1.64 -8.16
N VAL A 136 -15.08 -1.84 -7.49
CA VAL A 136 -14.33 -3.11 -7.56
C VAL A 136 -15.12 -4.25 -6.92
N LYS A 137 -15.90 -3.99 -5.87
CA LYS A 137 -16.83 -4.99 -5.30
C LYS A 137 -17.91 -5.40 -6.30
N ARG A 138 -18.49 -4.42 -7.01
CA ARG A 138 -19.48 -4.68 -8.06
C ARG A 138 -18.87 -5.49 -9.20
N GLU A 139 -17.66 -5.14 -9.65
CA GLU A 139 -16.89 -5.90 -10.65
C GLU A 139 -16.74 -7.37 -10.21
N VAL A 140 -16.36 -7.63 -8.95
CA VAL A 140 -16.25 -9.00 -8.41
C VAL A 140 -17.59 -9.72 -8.32
N GLU A 141 -18.69 -9.00 -8.09
CA GLU A 141 -20.04 -9.57 -7.98
C GLU A 141 -20.63 -9.96 -9.34
N GLU A 142 -20.40 -9.16 -10.38
CA GLU A 142 -20.78 -9.46 -11.76
C GLU A 142 -20.01 -10.65 -12.35
N LEU A 143 -18.88 -11.02 -11.74
CA LEU A 143 -18.04 -12.16 -12.13
C LEU A 143 -18.40 -13.47 -11.42
N LYS A 144 -19.39 -13.46 -10.51
CA LYS A 144 -19.96 -14.67 -9.90
C LYS A 144 -20.88 -15.39 -10.88
#